data_AF-A0A2T2VQN7-F1
#
_entry.id   AF-A0A2T2VQN7-F1
#
_cell.length_a   1.000
_cell.length_b   1.000
_cell.length_c   1.000
_cell.angle_alpha   90.00
_cell.angle_beta   90.00
_cell.angle_gamma   90.00
#
_symmetry.space_group_name_H-M   'P 1'
#
loop_
_entity.id
_entity.type
_entity.pdbx_description
1 polymer ?
#
loop_
_entity_poly.entity_id
_entity_poly.type
_entity_poly.pdbx_seq_one_letter_code
_entity_poly.pdbx_strand_id
1 'polypeptide(L)'
;MYNSLELIQSKSTFQIQKYGASIMFQSRDFQNSVVKELNACWQDITAVMMDYHEHEQLKEQIKILEQFSWNIAKFTALLPHLPEHIVVFPPKEEMSKQSNVFYFELMKECARKSSQFNYLKQIH
;
A
#
# COMPACT_ATOMS: atom_id res chain seq x y z
N MET A 1 -8.53 7.20 -15.41
CA MET A 1 -7.38 7.86 -14.75
C MET A 1 -7.70 8.13 -13.28
N TYR A 2 -8.89 8.64 -12.97
CA TYR A 2 -9.35 8.99 -11.62
C TYR A 2 -9.37 7.84 -10.59
N ASN A 3 -9.82 6.62 -10.95
CA ASN A 3 -9.95 5.52 -9.97
C ASN A 3 -8.66 5.14 -9.22
N SER A 4 -7.48 5.21 -9.86
CA SER A 4 -6.23 4.85 -9.16
C SER A 4 -5.78 5.91 -8.18
N LEU A 5 -5.97 7.19 -8.52
CA LEU A 5 -5.68 8.28 -7.60
C LEU A 5 -6.62 8.21 -6.40
N GLU A 6 -7.91 7.96 -6.63
CA GLU A 6 -8.91 7.77 -5.58
C GLU A 6 -8.59 6.58 -4.67
N LEU A 7 -8.10 5.47 -5.24
CA LEU A 7 -7.66 4.31 -4.45
C LEU A 7 -6.41 4.62 -3.64
N ILE A 8 -5.40 5.24 -4.24
CA ILE A 8 -4.14 5.59 -3.58
C ILE A 8 -4.38 6.60 -2.45
N GLN A 9 -5.25 7.59 -2.65
CA GLN A 9 -5.62 8.59 -1.65
C GLN A 9 -6.88 8.21 -0.87
N SER A 10 -7.25 6.93 -0.87
CA SER A 10 -8.45 6.44 -0.21
C SER A 10 -8.34 6.45 1.30
N LYS A 11 -9.50 6.36 1.97
CA LYS A 11 -9.60 6.13 3.42
C LYS A 11 -8.80 4.90 3.86
N SER A 12 -8.75 3.84 3.03
CA SER A 12 -7.99 2.62 3.33
C SER A 12 -6.50 2.90 3.41
N THR A 13 -5.94 3.65 2.45
CA THR A 13 -4.53 4.07 2.50
C THR A 13 -4.24 4.93 3.73
N PHE A 14 -5.10 5.91 4.03
CA PHE A 14 -4.95 6.74 5.23
C PHE A 14 -4.96 5.90 6.52
N GLN A 15 -5.81 4.86 6.60
CA GLN A 15 -5.83 3.96 7.75
C GLN A 15 -4.52 3.18 7.88
N ILE A 16 -4.01 2.62 6.78
CA ILE A 16 -2.71 1.93 6.74
C ILE A 16 -1.57 2.87 7.14
N GLN A 17 -1.58 4.11 6.67
CA GLN A 17 -0.59 5.12 7.03
C GLN A 17 -0.60 5.43 8.53
N LYS A 18 -1.79 5.65 9.12
CA LYS A 18 -1.92 5.87 10.57
C LYS A 18 -1.46 4.66 11.37
N TYR A 19 -1.74 3.47 10.87
CA TYR A 19 -1.33 2.22 11.50
C TYR A 19 0.20 2.05 11.50
N GLY A 20 0.82 2.23 10.33
CA GLY A 20 2.28 2.18 10.18
C GLY A 20 2.99 3.24 11.03
N ALA A 21 2.44 4.46 11.10
CA ALA A 21 2.96 5.50 11.99
C ALA A 21 2.92 5.07 13.46
N SER A 22 1.82 4.46 13.93
CA SER A 22 1.71 3.95 15.30
C SER A 22 2.78 2.89 15.62
N ILE A 23 3.01 1.95 14.69
CA ILE A 23 4.08 0.94 14.80
C ILE A 23 5.44 1.63 14.89
N MET A 24 5.71 2.60 14.00
CA MET A 24 6.97 3.33 13.97
C MET A 24 7.24 4.08 15.29
N PHE A 25 6.23 4.75 15.85
CA PHE A 25 6.37 5.49 17.12
C PHE A 25 6.71 4.57 18.30
N GLN A 26 6.07 3.40 18.38
CA GLN A 26 6.29 2.45 19.47
C GLN A 26 7.60 1.66 19.36
N SER A 27 8.21 1.65 18.18
CA SER A 27 9.38 0.82 17.89
C SER A 27 10.67 1.61 17.67
N ARG A 28 10.70 2.91 17.99
CA ARG A 28 11.85 3.81 17.76
C ARG A 28 13.17 3.28 18.29
N ASP A 29 13.16 2.63 19.45
CA ASP A 29 14.36 2.11 20.11
C ASP A 29 14.50 0.59 19.99
N PHE A 30 13.66 -0.05 19.17
CA PHE A 30 13.59 -1.50 19.05
C PHE A 30 14.11 -2.02 17.71
N GLN A 31 15.20 -2.79 17.76
CA GLN A 31 15.79 -3.43 16.58
C GLN A 31 15.05 -4.74 16.27
N ASN A 32 14.14 -4.71 15.30
CA ASN A 32 13.46 -5.91 14.82
C ASN A 32 13.26 -5.86 13.30
N SER A 33 13.56 -6.97 12.63
CA SER A 33 13.53 -7.07 11.18
C SER A 33 12.12 -6.88 10.60
N VAL A 34 11.10 -7.44 11.24
CA VAL A 34 9.68 -7.29 10.82
C VAL A 34 9.26 -5.84 10.91
N VAL A 35 9.58 -5.18 12.02
CA VAL A 35 9.29 -3.76 12.24
C VAL A 35 10.01 -2.89 11.20
N LYS A 36 11.30 -3.15 10.96
CA LYS A 36 12.08 -2.41 9.97
C LYS A 36 11.44 -2.51 8.58
N GLU A 37 11.00 -3.71 8.21
CA GLU A 37 10.36 -3.97 6.92
C GLU A 37 8.97 -3.33 6.82
N LEU A 38 8.17 -3.37 7.90
CA LEU A 38 6.89 -2.66 7.98
C LEU A 38 7.07 -1.15 7.84
N ASN A 39 8.08 -0.59 8.47
CA ASN A 39 8.40 0.84 8.37
C ASN A 39 8.83 1.21 6.95
N ALA A 40 9.60 0.35 6.26
CA ALA A 40 9.95 0.56 4.85
C ALA A 40 8.70 0.55 3.95
N CYS A 41 7.81 -0.46 4.10
CA CYS A 41 6.54 -0.48 3.37
C CYS A 41 5.71 0.79 3.64
N TRP A 42 5.62 1.22 4.90
CA TRP A 42 4.88 2.40 5.30
C TRP A 42 5.45 3.69 4.67
N GLN A 43 6.78 3.84 4.63
CA GLN A 43 7.43 4.97 3.97
C GLN A 43 7.11 5.00 2.48
N ASP A 44 7.24 3.87 1.78
CA ASP A 44 6.96 3.79 0.35
C ASP A 44 5.48 4.06 0.03
N ILE A 45 4.55 3.49 0.82
CA ILE A 45 3.11 3.74 0.69
C ILE A 45 2.82 5.24 0.84
N THR A 46 3.44 5.88 1.84
CA THR A 46 3.26 7.31 2.11
C THR A 46 3.82 8.16 0.98
N ALA A 47 4.99 7.83 0.45
CA ALA A 47 5.60 8.55 -0.67
C ALA A 47 4.71 8.49 -1.92
N VAL A 48 4.29 7.28 -2.32
CA VAL A 48 3.39 7.13 -3.48
C VAL A 48 2.09 7.89 -3.27
N MET A 49 1.52 7.88 -2.06
CA MET A 49 0.29 8.59 -1.76
C MET A 49 0.39 10.11 -1.98
N MET A 50 1.56 10.68 -1.68
CA MET A 50 1.84 12.11 -1.90
C MET A 50 2.07 12.42 -3.38
N ASP A 51 2.87 11.59 -4.06
CA ASP A 51 3.46 11.97 -5.34
C ASP A 51 2.73 11.37 -6.56
N TYR A 52 1.76 10.46 -6.37
CA TYR A 52 1.11 9.74 -7.48
C TYR A 52 0.52 10.65 -8.58
N HIS A 53 0.03 11.83 -8.18
CA HIS A 53 -0.58 12.80 -9.07
C HIS A 53 0.39 13.43 -10.08
N GLU A 54 1.70 13.34 -9.82
CA GLU A 54 2.75 13.90 -10.69
C GLU A 54 3.03 13.03 -11.93
N HIS A 55 2.54 11.78 -11.95
CA HIS A 55 2.82 10.83 -13.03
C HIS A 55 1.71 10.85 -14.09
N GLU A 56 1.98 11.42 -15.25
CA GLU A 56 1.00 11.53 -16.35
C GLU A 56 0.98 10.29 -17.27
N GLN A 57 2.10 9.56 -17.35
CA GLN A 57 2.23 8.44 -18.29
C GLN A 57 1.55 7.17 -17.78
N LEU A 58 0.63 6.60 -18.57
CA LEU A 58 -0.12 5.40 -18.18
C LEU A 58 0.78 4.20 -17.81
N LYS A 59 1.89 3.99 -18.54
CA LYS A 59 2.85 2.91 -18.27
C LYS A 59 3.51 3.08 -16.89
N GLU A 60 3.86 4.31 -16.54
CA GLU A 60 4.49 4.64 -15.27
C GLU A 60 3.48 4.54 -14.12
N GLN A 61 2.27 5.05 -14.32
CA GLN A 61 1.16 4.89 -13.37
C GLN A 61 0.85 3.42 -13.05
N ILE A 62 0.94 2.52 -14.03
CA ILE A 62 0.79 1.07 -13.82
C ILE A 62 1.90 0.55 -12.93
N LYS A 63 3.16 0.85 -13.25
CA LYS A 63 4.32 0.41 -12.48
C LYS A 63 4.24 0.88 -11.02
N ILE A 64 3.85 2.13 -10.79
CA ILE A 64 3.72 2.69 -9.45
C ILE A 64 2.58 2.02 -8.70
N LEU A 65 1.43 1.80 -9.35
CA LEU A 65 0.29 1.12 -8.74
C LEU A 65 0.63 -0.33 -8.38
N GLU A 66 1.41 -1.04 -9.20
CA GLU A 66 1.91 -2.38 -8.91
C GLU A 66 2.83 -2.38 -7.68
N GLN A 67 3.79 -1.44 -7.63
CA GLN A 67 4.70 -1.29 -6.49
C GLN A 67 3.94 -0.94 -5.20
N PHE A 68 2.96 -0.05 -5.29
CA PHE A 68 2.08 0.32 -4.19
C PHE A 68 1.30 -0.91 -3.69
N SER A 69 0.67 -1.65 -4.60
CA SER A 69 -0.06 -2.89 -4.29
C SER A 69 0.83 -3.92 -3.60
N TRP A 70 2.07 -4.07 -4.06
CA TRP A 70 3.05 -4.95 -3.47
C TRP A 70 3.40 -4.54 -2.03
N ASN A 71 3.64 -3.26 -1.78
CA ASN A 71 3.96 -2.76 -0.45
C ASN A 71 2.76 -2.91 0.51
N ILE A 72 1.53 -2.76 0.02
CA ILE A 72 0.32 -3.06 0.77
C ILE A 72 0.26 -4.55 1.14
N ALA A 73 0.44 -5.45 0.16
CA ALA A 73 0.44 -6.89 0.41
C ALA A 73 1.52 -7.31 1.41
N LYS A 74 2.73 -6.76 1.26
CA LYS A 74 3.86 -7.02 2.16
C LYS A 74 3.58 -6.49 3.56
N PHE A 75 3.04 -5.29 3.68
CA PHE A 75 2.60 -4.73 4.96
C PHE A 75 1.60 -5.68 5.63
N THR A 76 0.55 -6.09 4.92
CA THR A 76 -0.47 -7.02 5.41
C THR A 76 0.11 -8.35 5.88
N ALA A 77 1.03 -8.93 5.10
CA ALA A 77 1.67 -10.21 5.42
C ALA A 77 2.56 -10.14 6.67
N LEU A 78 3.12 -8.97 6.98
CA LEU A 78 4.01 -8.77 8.13
C LEU A 78 3.25 -8.44 9.43
N LEU A 79 2.00 -7.97 9.36
CA LEU A 79 1.20 -7.62 10.54
C LEU A 79 1.09 -8.73 11.59
N PRO A 80 0.84 -10.02 11.24
CA PRO A 80 0.75 -11.09 12.24
C PRO A 80 2.06 -11.32 13.00
N HIS A 81 3.19 -10.91 12.42
CA HIS A 81 4.53 -11.09 12.98
C HIS A 81 5.00 -9.88 13.80
N LEU A 82 4.13 -8.88 14.00
CA LEU A 82 4.42 -7.75 14.87
C LEU A 82 4.74 -8.25 16.29
N PRO A 83 5.83 -7.75 16.92
CA PRO A 83 6.12 -8.02 18.32
C PRO A 83 4.92 -7.78 19.23
N GLU A 84 4.81 -8.58 20.31
CA GLU A 84 3.66 -8.52 21.23
C GLU A 84 3.57 -7.20 22.02
N HIS A 85 4.71 -6.55 22.28
CA HIS A 85 4.74 -5.26 22.99
C HIS A 85 4.24 -4.08 22.13
N ILE A 86 4.11 -4.26 20.81
CA ILE A 86 3.56 -3.23 19.92
C ILE A 86 2.04 -3.37 19.93
N VAL A 87 1.38 -2.39 20.53
CA VAL A 87 -0.07 -2.35 20.71
C VAL A 87 -0.67 -1.42 19.66
N VAL A 88 -1.53 -1.97 18.81
CA VAL A 88 -2.05 -1.26 17.63
C VAL A 88 -3.57 -1.32 17.59
N PHE A 89 -4.18 -0.29 17.01
CA PHE A 89 -5.62 -0.20 16.80
C PHE A 89 -5.93 0.15 15.34
N PRO A 90 -6.82 -0.59 14.66
CA PRO A 90 -7.51 -1.81 15.12
C PRO A 90 -6.56 -3.00 15.42
N PRO A 91 -7.03 -4.09 16.04
CA PRO A 91 -6.21 -5.29 16.25
C PRO A 91 -5.55 -5.80 14.96
N LYS A 92 -4.42 -6.50 15.08
CA LYS A 92 -3.59 -6.96 13.95
C LYS A 92 -4.41 -7.78 12.95
N GLU A 93 -5.32 -8.62 13.44
CA GLU A 93 -6.20 -9.49 12.65
C GLU A 93 -7.21 -8.68 11.83
N GLU A 94 -7.82 -7.67 12.46
CA GLU A 94 -8.79 -6.81 11.80
C GLU A 94 -8.11 -5.94 10.75
N MET A 95 -6.96 -5.35 11.08
CA MET A 95 -6.17 -4.58 10.13
C MET A 95 -5.72 -5.45 8.94
N SER A 96 -5.29 -6.69 9.20
CA SER A 96 -4.89 -7.65 8.16
C SER A 96 -6.07 -7.98 7.23
N LYS A 97 -7.28 -8.14 7.77
CA LYS A 97 -8.48 -8.37 6.96
C LYS A 97 -8.81 -7.16 6.07
N GLN A 98 -8.81 -5.96 6.65
CA GLN A 98 -9.11 -4.72 5.92
C GLN A 98 -8.09 -4.46 4.81
N SER A 99 -6.80 -4.59 5.11
CA SER A 99 -5.71 -4.39 4.15
C SER A 99 -5.68 -5.47 3.06
N ASN A 100 -6.05 -6.71 3.35
CA ASN A 100 -6.24 -7.75 2.33
C ASN A 100 -7.38 -7.42 1.35
N VAL A 101 -8.53 -6.96 1.85
CA VAL A 101 -9.64 -6.52 0.98
C VAL A 101 -9.17 -5.39 0.07
N PHE A 102 -8.48 -4.40 0.63
CA PHE A 102 -7.95 -3.27 -0.13
C PHE A 102 -6.91 -3.70 -1.18
N TYR A 103 -6.03 -4.64 -0.85
CA TYR A 103 -5.09 -5.22 -1.81
C TYR A 103 -5.81 -5.82 -3.04
N PHE A 104 -6.91 -6.54 -2.85
CA PHE A 104 -7.67 -7.08 -3.98
C PHE A 104 -8.30 -5.97 -4.85
N GLU A 105 -8.72 -4.85 -4.27
CA GLU A 105 -9.21 -3.69 -5.03
C GLU A 105 -8.09 -3.08 -5.89
N LEU A 106 -6.91 -2.92 -5.31
CA LEU A 106 -5.73 -2.43 -6.01
C LEU A 106 -5.34 -3.36 -7.18
N MET A 107 -5.34 -4.67 -6.97
CA MET A 107 -5.03 -5.66 -8.01
C MET A 107 -6.02 -5.62 -9.18
N LYS A 108 -7.31 -5.40 -8.89
CA LYS A 108 -8.33 -5.22 -9.95
C LYS A 108 -8.04 -3.97 -10.78
N GLU A 109 -7.65 -2.88 -10.14
CA GLU A 109 -7.30 -1.64 -10.82
C GLU A 109 -6.00 -1.78 -11.65
N CYS A 110 -4.99 -2.47 -11.14
CA CYS A 110 -3.79 -2.84 -11.89
C CYS A 110 -4.16 -3.60 -13.17
N ALA A 111 -4.95 -4.68 -13.04
CA ALA A 111 -5.38 -5.48 -14.17
C ALA A 111 -6.17 -4.65 -15.20
N ARG A 112 -7.06 -3.76 -14.74
CA ARG A 112 -7.84 -2.85 -15.59
C ARG A 112 -6.94 -1.91 -16.39
N LYS A 113 -5.96 -1.26 -15.74
CA LYS A 113 -5.02 -0.34 -16.41
C LYS A 113 -4.10 -1.08 -17.37
N SER A 114 -3.57 -2.23 -17.00
CA SER A 114 -2.73 -3.05 -17.88
C SER A 114 -3.49 -3.51 -19.12
N SER A 115 -4.75 -3.89 -18.96
CA SER A 115 -5.64 -4.24 -20.08
C SER A 115 -5.86 -3.05 -21.01
N GLN A 116 -6.14 -1.87 -20.45
CA GLN A 116 -6.30 -0.63 -21.21
C GLN A 116 -5.01 -0.26 -21.98
N PHE A 117 -3.85 -0.38 -21.35
CA PHE A 117 -2.56 -0.10 -21.99
C PHE A 117 -2.27 -1.06 -23.15
N ASN A 118 -2.54 -2.35 -22.97
CA ASN A 118 -2.37 -3.35 -24.03
C ASN A 118 -3.31 -3.11 -25.22
N TYR A 119 -4.56 -2.71 -24.95
CA TYR A 119 -5.51 -2.33 -25.99
C TYR A 119 -5.03 -1.11 -26.80
N LEU A 120 -4.56 -0.06 -26.13
CA LEU A 120 -4.03 1.14 -26.78
C LEU A 120 -2.81 0.82 -27.66
N LYS A 121 -1.96 -0.12 -27.24
CA LYS A 121 -0.82 -0.61 -28.04
C LYS A 121 -1.21 -1.38 -29.29
N GLN A 122 -2.43 -1.93 -29.38
CA GLN A 122 -2.88 -2.68 -30.56
C GLN A 122 -3.50 -1.77 -31.61
N ILE A 123 -3.88 -0.55 -31.23
CA ILE A 123 -4.50 0.45 -32.11
C ILE A 123 -3.48 1.47 -32.63
N HIS A 124 -2.22 1.39 -32.19
CA HIS A 124 -1.08 2.19 -32.63
C HIS A 124 -0.02 1.27 -33.21
#